data_AF-A0A7W1P6G1-F1
#
_entry.id   AF-A0A7W1P6G1-F1
#
_cell.length_a   1.000
_cell.length_b   1.000
_cell.length_c   1.000
_cell.angle_alpha   90.00
_cell.angle_beta   90.00
_cell.angle_gamma   90.00
#
_symmetry.space_group_name_H-M   'P 1'
#
loop_
_entity.id
_entity.type
_entity.pdbx_description
1 polymer ?
#
loop_
_entity_poly.entity_id
_entity_poly.type
_entity_poly.pdbx_seq_one_letter_code
_entity_poly.pdbx_strand_id
1 'polypeptide(L)'
;MRNVLQSVGTPDHLGLAYGAWAPVDAGGKVPDDRRAKWLHEVAAIPVSPDYSRAFESWKKSFSDSGDRVFELVLASRLLVGHGNSSATDVGITVHHTWGVPMVPGSAVKGLVAHFVDAVYGPDDPERNAWDQAGDERARADYQGVTWRGRRIARGPGAVYRTLFGAPDAGEDNALRERGLDAGAAAGLVAFHDALYVPDCVPDDKPFAADVLTVHQGEYYEAGLKWAKWQEHRHGSEPPVPWPSDYDSPNPVAFLTVRPGARLLFALSGPADWTELGERLLRRALENWGVGGKTSAGYGRLVAPERSVASAGAALTSPRGAVPKPGDRVEATLLEERTKKGGWKAKHQASGLTGPIQNSGDVPGSHGPGSHVVLVVASVNPREIAFKFPDSNPASTSEKKGKK
;
A
#
# COMPACT_ATOMS: atom_id res chain seq x y z
N MET A 1 -31.41 20.70 -6.30
CA MET A 1 -31.42 19.22 -6.25
C MET A 1 -30.91 18.66 -4.92
N ARG A 2 -29.71 18.99 -4.42
CA ARG A 2 -29.15 18.40 -3.17
C ARG A 2 -30.02 18.54 -1.92
N ASN A 3 -30.69 19.68 -1.68
CA ASN A 3 -31.57 19.86 -0.52
C ASN A 3 -32.85 19.01 -0.56
N VAL A 4 -33.26 18.51 -1.74
CA VAL A 4 -34.43 17.63 -1.89
C VAL A 4 -34.06 16.18 -1.54
N LEU A 5 -32.77 15.83 -1.58
CA LEU A 5 -32.29 14.47 -1.38
C LEU A 5 -32.06 14.12 0.09
N GLN A 6 -31.98 15.13 0.98
CA GLN A 6 -31.81 14.94 2.43
C GLN A 6 -33.06 14.38 3.13
N SER A 7 -34.22 14.40 2.49
CA SER A 7 -35.48 13.81 3.01
C SER A 7 -35.66 12.33 2.65
N VAL A 8 -34.79 11.79 1.80
CA VAL A 8 -34.74 10.38 1.42
C VAL A 8 -33.53 9.81 2.17
N GLY A 9 -33.70 8.69 2.90
CA GLY A 9 -32.64 8.10 3.74
C GLY A 9 -31.33 7.82 2.99
N THR A 10 -30.28 7.45 3.72
CA THR A 10 -28.94 7.20 3.15
C THR A 10 -29.02 6.16 2.01
N PRO A 11 -28.48 6.45 0.81
CA PRO A 11 -28.44 5.50 -0.29
C PRO A 11 -27.69 4.22 0.10
N ASP A 12 -28.13 3.09 -0.44
CA ASP A 12 -27.48 1.78 -0.37
C ASP A 12 -26.29 1.63 -1.34
N HIS A 13 -25.89 2.72 -1.99
CA HIS A 13 -24.75 2.78 -2.90
C HIS A 13 -23.69 3.76 -2.39
N LEU A 14 -22.50 3.25 -2.06
CA LEU A 14 -21.44 4.02 -1.44
C LEU A 14 -20.99 5.25 -2.25
N GLY A 15 -20.84 5.12 -3.57
CA GLY A 15 -20.46 6.25 -4.42
C GLY A 15 -21.49 7.38 -4.44
N LEU A 16 -22.78 7.05 -4.30
CA LEU A 16 -23.86 8.04 -4.26
C LEU A 16 -23.94 8.68 -2.87
N ALA A 17 -23.85 7.86 -1.82
CA ALA A 17 -23.76 8.30 -0.44
C ALA A 17 -22.60 9.29 -0.23
N TYR A 18 -21.41 8.95 -0.75
CA TYR A 18 -20.20 9.76 -0.62
C TYR A 18 -20.21 11.03 -1.47
N GLY A 19 -20.59 10.93 -2.74
CA GLY A 19 -20.46 12.05 -3.69
C GLY A 19 -21.65 13.01 -3.71
N ALA A 20 -22.87 12.48 -3.73
CA ALA A 20 -24.07 13.26 -3.96
C ALA A 20 -24.91 13.52 -2.69
N TRP A 21 -24.82 12.63 -1.69
CA TRP A 21 -25.57 12.68 -0.43
C TRP A 21 -24.73 13.10 0.78
N ALA A 22 -23.49 13.56 0.56
CA ALA A 22 -22.66 14.07 1.64
C ALA A 22 -23.39 15.19 2.42
N PRO A 23 -23.40 15.17 3.76
CA PRO A 23 -24.11 16.12 4.61
C PRO A 23 -23.33 17.44 4.69
N VAL A 24 -23.27 18.14 3.56
CA VAL A 24 -22.51 19.37 3.40
C VAL A 24 -23.23 20.57 4.00
N ASP A 25 -22.46 21.53 4.48
CA ASP A 25 -22.94 22.84 4.89
C ASP A 25 -23.10 23.79 3.68
N ALA A 26 -23.38 25.08 3.95
CA ALA A 26 -23.49 26.11 2.92
C ALA A 26 -22.18 26.31 2.12
N GLY A 27 -21.02 25.94 2.68
CA GLY A 27 -19.72 25.96 2.03
C GLY A 27 -19.44 24.73 1.15
N GLY A 28 -20.35 23.76 1.10
CA GLY A 28 -20.19 22.54 0.31
C GLY A 28 -19.22 21.53 0.92
N LYS A 29 -18.90 21.66 2.22
CA LYS A 29 -18.01 20.75 2.96
C LYS A 29 -18.78 20.02 4.05
N VAL A 30 -18.34 18.79 4.34
CA VAL A 30 -18.89 18.04 5.47
C VAL A 30 -18.27 18.60 6.77
N PRO A 31 -19.07 19.09 7.72
CA PRO A 31 -18.56 19.64 8.98
C PRO A 31 -17.70 18.64 9.75
N ASP A 32 -16.59 19.12 10.31
CA ASP A 32 -15.54 18.28 10.92
C ASP A 32 -16.04 17.46 12.11
N ASP A 33 -16.93 18.03 12.91
CA ASP A 33 -17.58 17.40 14.06
C ASP A 33 -18.46 16.21 13.69
N ARG A 34 -18.98 16.17 12.46
CA ARG A 34 -19.84 15.09 11.93
C ARG A 34 -19.14 14.18 10.93
N ARG A 35 -18.01 14.62 10.36
CA ARG A 35 -17.29 13.94 9.26
C ARG A 35 -16.94 12.50 9.60
N ALA A 36 -16.32 12.26 10.75
CA ALA A 36 -15.88 10.92 11.14
C ALA A 36 -17.07 9.95 11.30
N LYS A 37 -18.13 10.38 12.00
CA LYS A 37 -19.34 9.57 12.19
C LYS A 37 -19.99 9.21 10.86
N TRP A 38 -20.18 10.20 9.98
CA TRP A 38 -20.76 9.97 8.66
C TRP A 38 -19.93 9.02 7.80
N LEU A 39 -18.59 9.14 7.82
CA LEU A 39 -17.71 8.21 7.10
C LEU A 39 -17.82 6.77 7.62
N HIS A 40 -18.02 6.58 8.93
CA HIS A 40 -18.30 5.25 9.48
C HIS A 40 -19.64 4.67 8.99
N GLU A 41 -20.68 5.50 8.87
CA GLU A 41 -21.98 5.09 8.32
C GLU A 41 -21.86 4.71 6.83
N VAL A 42 -21.15 5.52 6.04
CA VAL A 42 -20.89 5.24 4.62
C VAL A 42 -20.05 3.97 4.44
N ALA A 43 -19.03 3.77 5.27
CA ALA A 43 -18.18 2.56 5.22
C ALA A 43 -18.94 1.27 5.58
N ALA A 44 -20.08 1.38 6.27
CA ALA A 44 -20.91 0.25 6.66
C ALA A 44 -21.84 -0.23 5.54
N ILE A 45 -21.95 0.51 4.43
CA ILE A 45 -22.74 0.13 3.25
C ILE A 45 -22.08 -1.12 2.62
N PRO A 46 -22.78 -2.28 2.60
CA PRO A 46 -22.26 -3.47 1.95
C PRO A 46 -22.28 -3.33 0.42
N VAL A 47 -21.47 -4.12 -0.26
CA VAL A 47 -21.54 -4.22 -1.72
C VAL A 47 -22.89 -4.81 -2.15
N SER A 48 -23.43 -4.33 -3.27
CA SER A 48 -24.68 -4.87 -3.83
C SER A 48 -24.51 -6.34 -4.22
N PRO A 49 -25.42 -7.25 -3.84
CA PRO A 49 -25.38 -8.67 -4.24
C PRO A 49 -25.36 -8.88 -5.76
N ASP A 50 -25.86 -7.91 -6.53
CA ASP A 50 -25.89 -7.95 -7.99
C ASP A 50 -24.51 -7.78 -8.62
N TYR A 51 -23.56 -7.18 -7.88
CA TYR A 51 -22.19 -6.96 -8.34
C TYR A 51 -21.51 -8.27 -8.72
N SER A 52 -21.75 -9.37 -7.99
CA SER A 52 -21.13 -10.67 -8.25
C SER A 52 -21.40 -11.17 -9.67
N ARG A 53 -22.57 -10.88 -10.24
CA ARG A 53 -22.89 -11.26 -11.64
C ARG A 53 -22.09 -10.43 -12.65
N ALA A 54 -21.94 -9.14 -12.40
CA ALA A 54 -21.16 -8.25 -13.25
C ALA A 54 -19.67 -8.57 -13.16
N PHE A 55 -19.16 -8.82 -11.95
CA PHE A 55 -17.79 -9.25 -11.70
C PHE A 55 -17.46 -10.55 -12.46
N GLU A 56 -18.32 -11.57 -12.34
CA GLU A 56 -18.12 -12.84 -13.05
C GLU A 56 -18.19 -12.69 -14.58
N SER A 57 -19.09 -11.83 -15.07
CA SER A 57 -19.18 -11.55 -16.51
C SER A 57 -17.93 -10.84 -17.03
N TRP A 58 -17.41 -9.87 -16.26
CA TRP A 58 -16.17 -9.17 -16.57
C TRP A 58 -14.96 -10.10 -16.52
N LYS A 59 -14.85 -10.94 -15.48
CA LYS A 59 -13.79 -11.94 -15.36
C LYS A 59 -13.79 -12.92 -16.55
N LYS A 60 -14.98 -13.34 -17.00
CA LYS A 60 -15.14 -14.25 -18.14
C LYS A 60 -14.89 -13.60 -19.50
N SER A 61 -14.92 -12.27 -19.60
CA SER A 61 -14.59 -11.60 -20.88
C SER A 61 -13.12 -11.70 -21.25
N PHE A 62 -12.25 -12.10 -20.31
CA PHE A 62 -10.85 -12.39 -20.56
C PHE A 62 -10.69 -13.89 -20.84
N SER A 63 -10.74 -14.25 -22.12
CA SER A 63 -10.66 -15.64 -22.58
C SER A 63 -9.57 -15.87 -23.61
N ASP A 64 -8.89 -14.82 -24.06
CA ASP A 64 -7.88 -14.94 -25.09
C ASP A 64 -6.60 -15.55 -24.50
N SER A 65 -5.84 -16.27 -25.32
CA SER A 65 -4.63 -16.97 -24.85
C SER A 65 -3.56 -16.04 -24.27
N GLY A 66 -3.60 -14.77 -24.65
CA GLY A 66 -2.71 -13.73 -24.14
C GLY A 66 -3.24 -13.01 -22.91
N ASP A 67 -4.50 -13.21 -22.52
CA ASP A 67 -5.07 -12.59 -21.34
C ASP A 67 -4.45 -13.16 -20.06
N ARG A 68 -4.16 -12.28 -19.11
CA ARG A 68 -3.71 -12.63 -17.77
C ARG A 68 -4.66 -12.05 -16.76
N VAL A 69 -5.33 -12.93 -16.02
CA VAL A 69 -6.25 -12.56 -14.95
C VAL A 69 -5.74 -13.15 -13.65
N PHE A 70 -5.52 -12.31 -12.65
CA PHE A 70 -4.95 -12.74 -11.38
C PHE A 70 -5.40 -11.86 -10.23
N GLU A 71 -5.33 -12.43 -9.03
CA GLU A 71 -5.79 -11.77 -7.82
C GLU A 71 -4.65 -11.43 -6.89
N LEU A 72 -4.78 -10.29 -6.22
CA LEU A 72 -3.89 -9.85 -5.16
C LEU A 72 -4.69 -9.39 -3.95
N VAL A 73 -4.11 -9.55 -2.76
CA VAL A 73 -4.69 -9.15 -1.48
C VAL A 73 -4.05 -7.86 -1.01
N LEU A 74 -4.85 -6.93 -0.51
CA LEU A 74 -4.38 -5.73 0.16
C LEU A 74 -3.69 -6.08 1.48
N ALA A 75 -2.38 -5.90 1.54
CA ALA A 75 -1.59 -6.03 2.76
C ALA A 75 -1.71 -4.79 3.66
N SER A 76 -2.04 -3.64 3.08
CA SER A 76 -2.27 -2.38 3.79
C SER A 76 -3.52 -1.67 3.27
N ARG A 77 -3.92 -0.58 3.94
CA ARG A 77 -5.06 0.23 3.50
C ARG A 77 -4.78 0.82 2.13
N LEU A 78 -5.80 0.87 1.27
CA LEU A 78 -5.69 1.48 -0.06
C LEU A 78 -6.50 2.77 -0.13
N LEU A 79 -5.90 3.79 -0.75
CA LEU A 79 -6.51 5.08 -0.99
C LEU A 79 -6.32 5.45 -2.47
N VAL A 80 -7.31 5.19 -3.31
CA VAL A 80 -7.26 5.58 -4.74
C VAL A 80 -8.05 6.86 -4.94
N GLY A 81 -7.54 7.81 -5.71
CA GLY A 81 -8.27 9.04 -6.02
C GLY A 81 -8.26 10.11 -4.94
N HIS A 82 -7.24 10.11 -4.07
CA HIS A 82 -7.08 11.12 -2.99
C HIS A 82 -7.20 12.56 -3.50
N GLY A 83 -6.71 12.84 -4.72
CA GLY A 83 -6.77 14.17 -5.35
C GLY A 83 -8.09 14.52 -6.02
N ASN A 84 -9.08 13.61 -6.04
CA ASN A 84 -10.39 13.91 -6.60
C ASN A 84 -11.11 14.94 -5.72
N SER A 85 -11.85 15.85 -6.33
CA SER A 85 -12.67 16.82 -5.60
C SER A 85 -13.68 16.09 -4.71
N SER A 86 -13.69 16.45 -3.43
CA SER A 86 -14.54 15.85 -2.41
C SER A 86 -15.02 16.88 -1.39
N ALA A 87 -16.20 16.61 -0.83
CA ALA A 87 -16.75 17.33 0.30
C ALA A 87 -15.97 17.11 1.62
N THR A 88 -15.10 16.10 1.67
CA THR A 88 -14.24 15.74 2.81
C THR A 88 -12.78 16.14 2.66
N ASP A 89 -12.45 16.94 1.63
CA ASP A 89 -11.07 17.31 1.24
C ASP A 89 -10.24 16.16 0.66
N VAL A 90 -10.56 14.91 1.01
CA VAL A 90 -9.92 13.70 0.51
C VAL A 90 -10.84 13.00 -0.46
N GLY A 91 -10.45 12.89 -1.72
CA GLY A 91 -11.18 12.11 -2.71
C GLY A 91 -11.05 10.60 -2.53
N ILE A 92 -11.98 9.86 -3.11
CA ILE A 92 -11.85 8.42 -3.35
C ILE A 92 -12.33 8.08 -4.75
N THR A 93 -11.75 7.06 -5.37
CA THR A 93 -12.23 6.45 -6.61
C THR A 93 -12.91 5.14 -6.29
N VAL A 94 -14.15 5.01 -6.76
CA VAL A 94 -14.96 3.80 -6.65
C VAL A 94 -15.60 3.52 -8.01
N HIS A 95 -15.94 2.26 -8.28
CA HIS A 95 -16.64 1.91 -9.49
C HIS A 95 -17.99 2.63 -9.54
N HIS A 96 -18.24 3.38 -10.62
CA HIS A 96 -19.38 4.29 -10.68
C HIS A 96 -20.73 3.60 -10.45
N THR A 97 -20.96 2.46 -11.11
CA THR A 97 -22.23 1.72 -11.06
C THR A 97 -22.43 0.88 -9.79
N TRP A 98 -21.33 0.45 -9.17
CA TRP A 98 -21.38 -0.59 -8.12
C TRP A 98 -20.91 -0.07 -6.75
N GLY A 99 -20.25 1.08 -6.70
CA GLY A 99 -19.75 1.67 -5.46
C GLY A 99 -18.60 0.90 -4.83
N VAL A 100 -18.07 -0.12 -5.52
CA VAL A 100 -16.99 -0.97 -5.02
C VAL A 100 -15.62 -0.31 -5.19
N PRO A 101 -14.60 -0.73 -4.43
CA PRO A 101 -13.23 -0.32 -4.69
C PRO A 101 -12.79 -0.68 -6.12
N MET A 102 -12.05 0.23 -6.75
CA MET A 102 -11.37 -0.06 -8.01
C MET A 102 -10.03 0.66 -8.07
N VAL A 103 -9.09 0.11 -8.85
CA VAL A 103 -7.87 0.81 -9.25
C VAL A 103 -7.95 1.02 -10.77
N PRO A 104 -7.98 2.27 -11.26
CA PRO A 104 -8.01 2.52 -12.70
C PRO A 104 -6.83 1.89 -13.43
N GLY A 105 -7.06 1.32 -14.60
CA GLY A 105 -6.04 0.70 -15.45
C GLY A 105 -4.94 1.68 -15.85
N SER A 106 -5.26 2.97 -15.93
CA SER A 106 -4.27 4.05 -16.10
C SER A 106 -3.32 4.20 -14.90
N ALA A 107 -3.83 4.04 -13.68
CA ALA A 107 -3.01 4.06 -12.47
C ALA A 107 -2.15 2.80 -12.37
N VAL A 108 -2.70 1.64 -12.77
CA VAL A 108 -1.95 0.38 -12.88
C VAL A 108 -0.82 0.53 -13.91
N LYS A 109 -1.14 0.97 -15.13
CA LYS A 109 -0.16 1.21 -16.19
C LYS A 109 0.93 2.20 -15.76
N GLY A 110 0.53 3.32 -15.18
CA GLY A 110 1.45 4.35 -14.70
C GLY A 110 2.39 3.85 -13.61
N LEU A 111 1.90 3.04 -12.66
CA LEU A 111 2.73 2.39 -11.64
C LEU A 111 3.80 1.51 -12.27
N VAL A 112 3.40 0.60 -13.18
CA VAL A 112 4.35 -0.32 -13.82
C VAL A 112 5.34 0.45 -14.69
N ALA A 113 4.87 1.44 -15.45
CA ALA A 113 5.72 2.28 -16.28
C ALA A 113 6.80 3.00 -15.46
N HIS A 114 6.42 3.63 -14.34
CA HIS A 114 7.36 4.29 -13.45
C HIS A 114 8.32 3.30 -12.77
N PHE A 115 7.81 2.13 -12.36
CA PHE A 115 8.62 1.07 -11.77
C PHE A 115 9.66 0.52 -12.75
N VAL A 116 9.28 0.32 -14.00
CA VAL A 116 10.17 -0.17 -15.05
C VAL A 116 11.32 0.81 -15.29
N ASP A 117 10.99 2.08 -15.49
CA ASP A 117 11.97 3.13 -15.76
C ASP A 117 12.96 3.29 -14.59
N ALA A 118 12.45 3.36 -13.35
CA ALA A 118 13.30 3.59 -12.18
C ALA A 118 14.16 2.39 -11.76
N VAL A 119 13.71 1.16 -12.01
CA VAL A 119 14.40 -0.05 -11.52
C VAL A 119 15.26 -0.69 -12.61
N TYR A 120 14.79 -0.68 -13.86
CA TYR A 120 15.44 -1.37 -14.98
C TYR A 120 16.02 -0.41 -16.02
N GLY A 121 15.64 0.87 -16.00
CA GLY A 121 16.23 1.91 -16.85
C GLY A 121 17.71 2.16 -16.55
N PRO A 122 18.42 2.88 -17.45
CA PRO A 122 19.84 3.17 -17.32
C PRO A 122 20.15 4.12 -16.15
N ASP A 123 21.37 4.05 -15.62
CA ASP A 123 21.79 4.90 -14.50
C ASP A 123 21.98 6.37 -14.94
N ASP A 124 22.42 6.58 -16.19
CA ASP A 124 22.52 7.89 -16.85
C ASP A 124 21.49 8.01 -17.99
N PRO A 125 20.26 8.48 -17.71
CA PRO A 125 19.19 8.55 -18.71
C PRO A 125 19.44 9.62 -19.79
N GLU A 126 20.33 10.59 -19.55
CA GLU A 126 20.65 11.63 -20.54
C GLU A 126 21.60 11.10 -21.61
N ARG A 127 22.47 10.16 -21.25
CA ARG A 127 23.39 9.51 -22.20
C ARG A 127 22.63 8.78 -23.30
N ASN A 128 23.07 8.95 -24.55
CA ASN A 128 22.40 8.28 -25.66
C ASN A 128 22.59 6.77 -25.61
N ALA A 129 21.56 6.03 -25.99
CA ALA A 129 21.60 4.58 -25.97
C ALA A 129 22.69 3.97 -26.89
N TRP A 130 23.13 4.67 -27.95
CA TRP A 130 24.24 4.22 -28.82
C TRP A 130 25.64 4.57 -28.27
N ASP A 131 25.72 5.42 -27.25
CA ASP A 131 26.97 5.74 -26.56
C ASP A 131 27.19 4.83 -25.34
N GLN A 132 26.21 3.99 -25.01
CA GLN A 132 26.23 3.04 -23.89
C GLN A 132 26.75 1.68 -24.35
N ALA A 133 27.43 0.96 -23.46
CA ALA A 133 27.99 -0.36 -23.71
C ALA A 133 27.72 -1.31 -22.53
N GLY A 134 27.77 -2.62 -22.78
CA GLY A 134 27.51 -3.63 -21.75
C GLY A 134 26.08 -3.55 -21.20
N ASP A 135 25.94 -3.71 -19.89
CA ASP A 135 24.64 -3.80 -19.21
C ASP A 135 23.80 -2.52 -19.34
N GLU A 136 24.44 -1.33 -19.36
CA GLU A 136 23.75 -0.05 -19.54
C GLU A 136 22.97 0.00 -20.86
N ARG A 137 23.55 -0.56 -21.94
CA ARG A 137 22.86 -0.61 -23.23
C ARG A 137 21.58 -1.46 -23.18
N ALA A 138 21.56 -2.55 -22.41
CA ALA A 138 20.36 -3.36 -22.23
C ALA A 138 19.34 -2.64 -21.32
N ARG A 139 19.81 -1.89 -20.33
CA ARG A 139 18.96 -1.05 -19.45
C ARG A 139 18.28 0.07 -20.22
N ALA A 140 18.92 0.62 -21.25
CA ALA A 140 18.32 1.61 -22.15
C ALA A 140 17.03 1.12 -22.82
N ASP A 141 16.83 -0.19 -23.01
CA ASP A 141 15.59 -0.71 -23.60
C ASP A 141 14.38 -0.57 -22.65
N TYR A 142 14.61 -0.42 -21.34
CA TYR A 142 13.59 -0.21 -20.32
C TYR A 142 13.36 1.27 -19.99
N GLN A 143 14.12 2.18 -20.60
CA GLN A 143 14.03 3.61 -20.33
C GLN A 143 12.68 4.18 -20.81
N GLY A 144 12.09 5.04 -19.98
CA GLY A 144 10.95 5.88 -20.33
C GLY A 144 11.32 7.04 -21.25
N VAL A 145 10.40 7.98 -21.43
CA VAL A 145 10.63 9.19 -22.22
C VAL A 145 11.53 10.19 -21.48
N THR A 146 12.42 10.86 -22.21
CA THR A 146 13.17 12.00 -21.66
C THR A 146 12.54 13.32 -22.07
N TRP A 147 12.59 14.31 -21.18
CA TRP A 147 11.94 15.60 -21.36
C TRP A 147 12.97 16.72 -21.49
N ARG A 148 12.78 17.59 -22.48
CA ARG A 148 13.49 18.88 -22.56
C ARG A 148 12.46 20.00 -22.44
N GLY A 149 12.33 20.54 -21.23
CA GLY A 149 11.25 21.47 -20.89
C GLY A 149 9.88 20.79 -20.99
N ARG A 150 9.01 21.32 -21.86
CA ARG A 150 7.65 20.78 -22.08
C ARG A 150 7.55 19.79 -23.25
N ARG A 151 8.67 19.49 -23.93
CA ARG A 151 8.69 18.61 -25.10
C ARG A 151 9.43 17.32 -24.79
N ILE A 152 8.97 16.24 -25.41
CA ILE A 152 9.63 14.94 -25.35
C ILE A 152 10.86 15.01 -26.26
N ALA A 153 12.04 14.90 -25.64
CA ALA A 153 13.31 14.97 -26.34
C ALA A 153 13.59 13.63 -27.02
N ARG A 154 13.58 12.54 -26.23
CA ARG A 154 13.80 11.17 -26.70
C ARG A 154 12.62 10.28 -26.36
N GLY A 155 12.27 9.42 -27.31
CA GLY A 155 11.31 8.35 -27.09
C GLY A 155 11.84 7.28 -26.13
N PRO A 156 10.96 6.39 -25.64
CA PRO A 156 11.35 5.33 -24.74
C PRO A 156 12.13 4.21 -25.47
N GLY A 157 12.83 3.38 -24.69
CA GLY A 157 13.52 2.19 -25.15
C GLY A 157 12.58 1.10 -25.68
N ALA A 158 13.14 0.08 -26.35
CA ALA A 158 12.36 -0.93 -27.09
C ALA A 158 11.37 -1.72 -26.21
N VAL A 159 11.80 -2.15 -25.02
CA VAL A 159 10.94 -2.91 -24.09
C VAL A 159 9.85 -2.02 -23.50
N TYR A 160 10.20 -0.81 -23.06
CA TYR A 160 9.23 0.15 -22.53
C TYR A 160 8.20 0.54 -23.60
N ARG A 161 8.67 0.86 -24.81
CA ARG A 161 7.86 1.15 -26.00
C ARG A 161 6.86 0.02 -26.26
N THR A 162 7.31 -1.23 -26.20
CA THR A 162 6.46 -2.37 -26.50
C THR A 162 5.38 -2.59 -25.44
N LEU A 163 5.72 -2.40 -24.16
CA LEU A 163 4.75 -2.53 -23.05
C LEU A 163 3.74 -1.38 -23.03
N PHE A 164 4.20 -0.13 -23.13
CA PHE A 164 3.39 1.04 -22.80
C PHE A 164 3.04 1.93 -23.99
N GLY A 165 3.73 1.76 -25.10
CA GLY A 165 3.68 2.65 -26.26
C GLY A 165 4.72 3.76 -26.18
N ALA A 166 4.77 4.56 -27.24
CA ALA A 166 5.65 5.70 -27.36
C ALA A 166 4.93 6.87 -28.06
N PRO A 167 5.15 8.11 -27.64
CA PRO A 167 4.80 9.28 -28.43
C PRO A 167 5.89 9.60 -29.46
N ASP A 168 5.61 10.53 -30.37
CA ASP A 168 6.65 11.15 -31.20
C ASP A 168 7.60 11.98 -30.32
N ALA A 169 8.89 11.98 -30.68
CA ALA A 169 9.95 12.64 -29.95
C ALA A 169 10.88 13.43 -30.88
N GLY A 170 11.55 14.45 -30.34
CA GLY A 170 12.44 15.32 -31.11
C GLY A 170 13.63 14.57 -31.75
N GLU A 171 14.13 13.52 -31.10
CA GLU A 171 15.30 12.74 -31.53
C GLU A 171 14.95 11.56 -32.47
N ASP A 172 13.68 11.42 -32.89
CA ASP A 172 13.23 10.26 -33.67
C ASP A 172 14.02 10.05 -34.97
N ASN A 173 14.37 11.12 -35.69
CA ASN A 173 15.15 10.99 -36.92
C ASN A 173 16.57 10.45 -36.65
N ALA A 174 17.22 10.94 -35.60
CA ALA A 174 18.56 10.49 -35.22
C ALA A 174 18.56 9.02 -34.75
N LEU A 175 17.49 8.58 -34.10
CA LEU A 175 17.28 7.17 -33.73
C LEU A 175 17.12 6.29 -34.98
N ARG A 176 16.29 6.70 -35.95
CA ARG A 176 16.08 5.94 -37.21
C ARG A 176 17.35 5.80 -38.04
N GLU A 177 18.14 6.87 -38.17
CA GLU A 177 19.42 6.85 -38.89
C GLU A 177 20.41 5.84 -38.30
N ARG A 178 20.24 5.48 -37.02
CA ARG A 178 21.06 4.51 -36.29
C ARG A 178 20.40 3.14 -36.15
N GLY A 179 19.27 2.90 -36.83
CA GLY A 179 18.56 1.62 -36.81
C GLY A 179 17.85 1.31 -35.48
N LEU A 180 17.51 2.33 -34.70
CA LEU A 180 16.78 2.19 -33.43
C LEU A 180 15.29 2.51 -33.58
N ASP A 181 14.46 1.91 -32.74
CA ASP A 181 13.02 2.13 -32.72
C ASP A 181 12.67 3.58 -32.34
N ALA A 182 11.84 4.24 -33.16
CA ALA A 182 11.52 5.65 -33.03
C ALA A 182 10.11 5.99 -33.53
N GLY A 183 9.56 7.13 -33.10
CA GLY A 183 8.22 7.59 -33.50
C GLY A 183 7.09 7.11 -32.60
N ALA A 184 5.88 7.58 -32.87
CA ALA A 184 4.69 7.16 -32.14
C ALA A 184 4.34 5.67 -32.37
N ALA A 185 4.00 4.96 -31.30
CA ALA A 185 3.54 3.58 -31.32
C ALA A 185 2.56 3.31 -30.17
N ALA A 186 1.54 2.48 -30.41
CA ALA A 186 0.69 1.96 -29.35
C ALA A 186 1.41 0.85 -28.58
N GLY A 187 1.18 0.77 -27.26
CA GLY A 187 1.66 -0.35 -26.45
C GLY A 187 0.91 -1.64 -26.79
N LEU A 188 1.58 -2.78 -26.67
CA LEU A 188 1.00 -4.10 -26.92
C LEU A 188 0.20 -4.65 -25.74
N VAL A 189 0.36 -4.07 -24.54
CA VAL A 189 -0.33 -4.51 -23.32
C VAL A 189 -1.40 -3.49 -22.91
N ALA A 190 -2.65 -3.95 -22.87
CA ALA A 190 -3.75 -3.25 -22.24
C ALA A 190 -3.79 -3.55 -20.74
N PHE A 191 -3.81 -2.51 -19.93
CA PHE A 191 -3.95 -2.58 -18.48
C PHE A 191 -5.39 -2.22 -18.13
N HIS A 192 -6.17 -3.21 -17.68
CA HIS A 192 -7.57 -2.99 -17.33
C HIS A 192 -7.72 -2.48 -15.90
N ASP A 193 -8.90 -1.96 -15.60
CA ASP A 193 -9.25 -1.57 -14.23
C ASP A 193 -9.20 -2.79 -13.31
N ALA A 194 -8.55 -2.65 -12.15
CA ALA A 194 -8.57 -3.70 -11.14
C ALA A 194 -9.85 -3.59 -10.31
N LEU A 195 -10.63 -4.66 -10.28
CA LEU A 195 -11.95 -4.69 -9.64
C LEU A 195 -11.92 -5.44 -8.31
N TYR A 196 -12.74 -5.01 -7.36
CA TYR A 196 -12.93 -5.68 -6.08
C TYR A 196 -13.50 -7.09 -6.24
N VAL A 197 -12.97 -8.07 -5.52
CA VAL A 197 -13.51 -9.44 -5.51
C VAL A 197 -14.65 -9.52 -4.49
N PRO A 198 -15.88 -9.90 -4.90
CA PRO A 198 -17.01 -10.02 -3.97
C PRO A 198 -16.74 -11.00 -2.83
N ASP A 199 -17.38 -10.78 -1.69
CA ASP A 199 -17.37 -11.66 -0.51
C ASP A 199 -15.97 -11.95 0.07
N CYS A 200 -14.95 -11.16 -0.27
CA CYS A 200 -13.58 -11.40 0.18
C CYS A 200 -13.25 -10.80 1.55
N VAL A 201 -14.14 -9.99 2.12
CA VAL A 201 -14.02 -9.39 3.46
C VAL A 201 -15.30 -9.62 4.27
N PRO A 202 -15.25 -9.54 5.61
CA PRO A 202 -16.44 -9.69 6.45
C PRO A 202 -17.58 -8.76 6.05
N ASP A 203 -18.79 -9.32 5.99
CA ASP A 203 -20.05 -8.66 5.58
C ASP A 203 -20.02 -7.98 4.20
N ASP A 204 -19.02 -8.28 3.37
CA ASP A 204 -18.72 -7.61 2.10
C ASP A 204 -18.69 -6.07 2.21
N LYS A 205 -18.09 -5.57 3.30
CA LYS A 205 -17.86 -4.14 3.58
C LYS A 205 -16.38 -3.80 3.40
N PRO A 206 -15.94 -3.42 2.19
CA PRO A 206 -14.53 -3.24 1.90
C PRO A 206 -13.94 -1.91 2.38
N PHE A 207 -14.76 -0.93 2.76
CA PHE A 207 -14.29 0.39 3.15
C PHE A 207 -14.15 0.56 4.66
N ALA A 208 -13.29 1.47 5.08
CA ALA A 208 -13.16 1.92 6.46
C ALA A 208 -12.75 3.39 6.52
N ALA A 209 -13.26 4.09 7.52
CA ALA A 209 -12.74 5.40 7.89
C ALA A 209 -11.29 5.27 8.39
N ASP A 210 -10.52 6.31 8.13
CA ASP A 210 -9.17 6.51 8.64
C ASP A 210 -8.96 7.99 8.96
N VAL A 211 -7.89 8.33 9.68
CA VAL A 211 -7.59 9.70 10.11
C VAL A 211 -6.15 10.07 9.82
N LEU A 212 -5.94 11.28 9.31
CA LEU A 212 -4.63 11.91 9.21
C LEU A 212 -4.61 13.13 10.12
N THR A 213 -3.70 13.15 11.08
CA THR A 213 -3.54 14.30 11.97
C THR A 213 -2.33 15.12 11.54
N VAL A 214 -2.57 16.34 11.03
CA VAL A 214 -1.50 17.27 10.69
C VAL A 214 -1.25 18.17 11.90
N HIS A 215 -0.01 18.28 12.34
CA HIS A 215 0.38 19.16 13.46
C HIS A 215 0.84 20.54 12.98
N GLN A 216 1.68 20.59 11.94
CA GLN A 216 2.39 21.81 11.52
C GLN A 216 1.72 22.49 10.31
N GLY A 217 0.39 22.66 10.35
CA GLY A 217 -0.39 23.14 9.19
C GLY A 217 0.06 24.50 8.68
N GLU A 218 0.26 25.46 9.59
CA GLU A 218 0.65 26.83 9.25
C GLU A 218 2.03 26.91 8.58
N TYR A 219 2.99 26.11 9.04
CA TYR A 219 4.33 26.02 8.44
C TYR A 219 4.26 25.54 6.99
N TYR A 220 3.50 24.48 6.71
CA TYR A 220 3.35 23.95 5.35
C TYR A 220 2.66 24.95 4.41
N GLU A 221 1.60 25.60 4.87
CA GLU A 221 0.91 26.63 4.08
C GLU A 221 1.81 27.84 3.79
N ALA A 222 2.59 28.27 4.78
CA ALA A 222 3.54 29.36 4.61
C ALA A 222 4.64 29.00 3.60
N GLY A 223 5.15 27.76 3.63
CA GLY A 223 6.08 27.26 2.62
C GLY A 223 5.54 27.32 1.19
N LEU A 224 4.27 26.96 0.98
CA LEU A 224 3.60 27.07 -0.32
C LEU A 224 3.45 28.52 -0.78
N LYS A 225 3.10 29.44 0.13
CA LYS A 225 3.00 30.88 -0.16
C LYS A 225 4.37 31.46 -0.51
N TRP A 226 5.41 31.05 0.22
CA TRP A 226 6.78 31.48 -0.02
C TRP A 226 7.29 31.01 -1.39
N ALA A 227 7.04 29.75 -1.78
CA ALA A 227 7.43 29.24 -3.11
C ALA A 227 6.76 30.04 -4.25
N LYS A 228 5.46 30.36 -4.13
CA LYS A 228 4.75 31.22 -5.09
C LYS A 228 5.28 32.65 -5.12
N TRP A 229 5.61 33.20 -3.97
CA TRP A 229 6.21 34.53 -3.89
C TRP A 229 7.60 34.56 -4.55
N GLN A 230 8.42 33.51 -4.41
CA GLN A 230 9.73 33.45 -5.08
C GLN A 230 9.64 33.49 -6.61
N GLU A 231 8.61 32.88 -7.19
CA GLU A 231 8.42 32.83 -8.64
C GLU A 231 8.07 34.21 -9.24
N HIS A 232 7.30 35.03 -8.53
CA HIS A 232 6.80 36.30 -9.05
C HIS A 232 7.40 37.55 -8.37
N ARG A 233 8.05 37.40 -7.20
CA ARG A 233 8.59 38.45 -6.32
C ARG A 233 7.70 39.69 -6.18
N HIS A 234 6.39 39.49 -6.14
CA HIS A 234 5.42 40.57 -6.08
C HIS A 234 4.81 40.68 -4.68
N GLY A 235 4.84 41.87 -4.10
CA GLY A 235 4.36 42.14 -2.74
C GLY A 235 5.40 41.85 -1.64
N SER A 236 4.98 42.02 -0.39
CA SER A 236 5.81 41.76 0.79
C SER A 236 6.10 40.28 0.96
N GLU A 237 7.31 39.95 1.39
CA GLU A 237 7.71 38.58 1.73
C GLU A 237 6.73 37.98 2.76
N PRO A 238 6.15 36.80 2.48
CA PRO A 238 5.22 36.18 3.41
C PRO A 238 5.98 35.70 4.67
N PRO A 239 5.47 35.98 5.88
CA PRO A 239 6.06 35.44 7.09
C PRO A 239 5.97 33.91 7.06
N VAL A 240 7.09 33.23 7.35
CA VAL A 240 7.14 31.77 7.49
C VAL A 240 7.31 31.44 8.97
N PRO A 241 6.22 31.16 9.72
CA PRO A 241 6.32 30.75 11.11
C PRO A 241 7.09 29.43 11.18
N TRP A 242 8.08 29.34 12.07
CA TRP A 242 8.83 28.09 12.27
C TRP A 242 7.92 27.03 12.92
N PRO A 243 8.07 25.75 12.54
CA PRO A 243 7.25 24.69 13.09
C PRO A 243 7.50 24.58 14.60
N SER A 244 6.41 24.44 15.37
CA SER A 244 6.42 24.48 16.83
C SER A 244 5.68 23.27 17.40
N ASP A 245 6.25 22.61 18.40
CA ASP A 245 5.64 21.44 19.06
C ASP A 245 4.31 21.77 19.77
N TYR A 246 3.96 23.05 19.92
CA TYR A 246 2.73 23.53 20.52
C TYR A 246 1.56 23.68 19.53
N ASP A 247 1.78 23.41 18.25
CA ASP A 247 0.75 23.55 17.23
C ASP A 247 -0.37 22.52 17.43
N SER A 248 -1.61 22.98 17.27
CA SER A 248 -2.79 22.16 17.51
C SER A 248 -2.93 21.05 16.46
N PRO A 249 -3.20 19.80 16.86
CA PRO A 249 -3.45 18.73 15.90
C PRO A 249 -4.75 19.01 15.13
N ASN A 250 -4.71 18.84 13.81
CA ASN A 250 -5.88 18.91 12.94
C ASN A 250 -6.20 17.51 12.35
N PRO A 251 -7.13 16.74 12.96
CA PRO A 251 -7.52 15.42 12.48
C PRO A 251 -8.45 15.52 11.26
N VAL A 252 -8.00 14.98 10.14
CA VAL A 252 -8.78 14.91 8.90
C VAL A 252 -9.19 13.45 8.68
N ALA A 253 -10.48 13.16 8.89
CA ALA A 253 -11.05 11.85 8.62
C ALA A 253 -11.33 11.65 7.11
N PHE A 254 -11.01 10.48 6.58
CA PHE A 254 -11.20 10.12 5.18
C PHE A 254 -11.53 8.63 4.99
N LEU A 255 -12.00 8.26 3.80
CA LEU A 255 -12.37 6.87 3.48
C LEU A 255 -11.19 6.12 2.84
N THR A 256 -11.02 4.85 3.22
CA THR A 256 -10.00 3.94 2.70
C THR A 256 -10.60 2.57 2.41
N VAL A 257 -9.90 1.75 1.65
CA VAL A 257 -10.20 0.32 1.51
C VAL A 257 -9.39 -0.46 2.54
N ARG A 258 -10.03 -1.42 3.19
CA ARG A 258 -9.48 -2.20 4.29
C ARG A 258 -8.41 -3.18 3.81
N PRO A 259 -7.38 -3.49 4.62
CA PRO A 259 -6.53 -4.64 4.40
C PRO A 259 -7.35 -5.94 4.36
N GLY A 260 -6.86 -6.93 3.62
CA GLY A 260 -7.53 -8.21 3.39
C GLY A 260 -8.48 -8.23 2.19
N ALA A 261 -8.92 -7.07 1.70
CA ALA A 261 -9.69 -7.00 0.46
C ALA A 261 -8.86 -7.50 -0.73
N ARG A 262 -9.50 -8.27 -1.61
CA ARG A 262 -8.92 -8.81 -2.85
C ARG A 262 -9.31 -7.94 -4.03
N LEU A 263 -8.36 -7.71 -4.91
CA LEU A 263 -8.56 -7.07 -6.21
C LEU A 263 -8.17 -8.04 -7.33
N LEU A 264 -9.01 -8.11 -8.37
CA LEU A 264 -8.79 -8.85 -9.61
C LEU A 264 -8.16 -7.92 -10.63
N PHE A 265 -6.96 -8.24 -11.07
CA PHE A 265 -6.23 -7.54 -12.13
C PHE A 265 -6.35 -8.32 -13.44
N ALA A 266 -6.44 -7.60 -14.55
CA ALA A 266 -6.45 -8.16 -15.88
C ALA A 266 -5.51 -7.40 -16.82
N LEU A 267 -4.75 -8.13 -17.62
CA LEU A 267 -3.92 -7.63 -18.71
C LEU A 267 -4.28 -8.36 -20.00
N SER A 268 -4.36 -7.63 -21.12
CA SER A 268 -4.60 -8.22 -22.45
C SER A 268 -3.51 -7.81 -23.43
N GLY A 269 -3.16 -8.70 -24.36
CA GLY A 269 -2.07 -8.49 -25.32
C GLY A 269 -1.37 -9.81 -25.67
N PRO A 270 -0.23 -9.79 -26.38
CA PRO A 270 0.53 -11.00 -26.65
C PRO A 270 1.05 -11.64 -25.35
N ALA A 271 1.01 -12.97 -25.27
CA ALA A 271 1.25 -13.73 -24.04
C ALA A 271 2.60 -13.43 -23.36
N ASP A 272 3.68 -13.30 -24.14
CA ASP A 272 5.01 -13.02 -23.59
C ASP A 272 5.05 -11.65 -22.89
N TRP A 273 4.33 -10.66 -23.45
CA TRP A 273 4.29 -9.30 -22.95
C TRP A 273 3.33 -9.15 -21.77
N THR A 274 2.19 -9.83 -21.77
CA THR A 274 1.27 -9.83 -20.62
C THR A 274 1.87 -10.59 -19.44
N GLU A 275 2.64 -11.66 -19.68
CA GLU A 275 3.37 -12.36 -18.63
C GLU A 275 4.46 -11.47 -18.00
N LEU A 276 5.24 -10.76 -18.83
CA LEU A 276 6.19 -9.79 -18.33
C LEU A 276 5.49 -8.66 -17.55
N GLY A 277 4.39 -8.14 -18.08
CA GLY A 277 3.56 -7.11 -17.45
C GLY A 277 3.03 -7.53 -16.08
N GLU A 278 2.52 -8.77 -15.96
CA GLU A 278 2.06 -9.33 -14.68
C GLU A 278 3.20 -9.41 -13.67
N ARG A 279 4.37 -9.94 -14.06
CA ARG A 279 5.53 -10.07 -13.16
C ARG A 279 5.98 -8.70 -12.65
N LEU A 280 6.07 -7.71 -13.53
CA LEU A 280 6.45 -6.34 -13.18
C LEU A 280 5.40 -5.69 -12.26
N LEU A 281 4.12 -5.86 -12.58
CA LEU A 281 3.02 -5.32 -11.78
C LEU A 281 2.97 -5.90 -10.37
N ARG A 282 3.12 -7.21 -10.21
CA ARG A 282 3.18 -7.85 -8.89
C ARG A 282 4.32 -7.27 -8.04
N ARG A 283 5.52 -7.12 -8.62
CA ARG A 283 6.67 -6.51 -7.92
C ARG A 283 6.41 -5.04 -7.56
N ALA A 284 5.84 -4.26 -8.48
CA ALA A 284 5.56 -2.85 -8.24
C ALA A 284 4.52 -2.67 -7.11
N LEU A 285 3.44 -3.44 -7.12
CA LEU A 285 2.41 -3.39 -6.07
C LEU A 285 2.91 -3.87 -4.70
N GLU A 286 3.81 -4.86 -4.67
CA GLU A 286 4.41 -5.36 -3.43
C GLU A 286 5.39 -4.35 -2.82
N ASN A 287 6.26 -3.75 -3.63
CA ASN A 287 7.34 -2.89 -3.12
C ASN A 287 6.90 -1.43 -2.97
N TRP A 288 6.21 -0.89 -3.96
CA TRP A 288 5.86 0.53 -4.04
C TRP A 288 4.41 0.81 -3.69
N GLY A 289 3.51 -0.12 -4.03
CA GLY A 289 2.07 0.05 -3.86
C GLY A 289 1.43 1.02 -4.86
N VAL A 290 0.11 1.16 -4.77
CA VAL A 290 -0.70 2.00 -5.67
C VAL A 290 -1.62 2.95 -4.90
N GLY A 291 -1.93 4.10 -5.49
CA GLY A 291 -2.80 5.11 -4.90
C GLY A 291 -2.04 6.20 -4.13
N GLY A 292 -2.73 6.89 -3.24
CA GLY A 292 -2.19 7.95 -2.40
C GLY A 292 -1.49 7.41 -1.16
N LYS A 293 -0.57 8.22 -0.62
CA LYS A 293 0.17 7.95 0.64
C LYS A 293 0.98 6.64 0.64
N THR A 294 1.50 6.24 -0.52
CA THR A 294 2.34 5.02 -0.66
C THR A 294 3.64 5.09 0.15
N SER A 295 4.19 6.28 0.39
CA SER A 295 5.33 6.52 1.29
C SER A 295 5.02 6.23 2.76
N ALA A 296 3.76 6.38 3.18
CA ALA A 296 3.28 6.01 4.50
C ALA A 296 2.83 4.53 4.57
N GLY A 297 3.11 3.73 3.53
CA GLY A 297 2.82 2.30 3.49
C GLY A 297 1.45 1.92 2.94
N TYR A 298 0.66 2.86 2.42
CA TYR A 298 -0.64 2.56 1.82
C TYR A 298 -0.49 1.82 0.48
N GLY A 299 -1.55 1.09 0.12
CA GLY A 299 -1.74 0.51 -1.21
C GLY A 299 -0.79 -0.65 -1.54
N ARG A 300 -0.27 -1.38 -0.55
CA ARG A 300 0.54 -2.57 -0.79
C ARG A 300 -0.35 -3.76 -1.08
N LEU A 301 -0.06 -4.47 -2.16
CA LEU A 301 -0.73 -5.72 -2.49
C LEU A 301 0.26 -6.87 -2.60
N VAL A 302 -0.15 -8.04 -2.12
CA VAL A 302 0.66 -9.25 -2.12
C VAL A 302 -0.15 -10.42 -2.67
N ALA A 303 0.55 -11.49 -3.05
CA ALA A 303 -0.10 -12.74 -3.46
C ALA A 303 -0.95 -13.31 -2.31
N PRO A 304 -2.12 -13.93 -2.59
CA PRO A 304 -3.01 -14.47 -1.56
C PRO A 304 -2.32 -15.42 -0.57
N GLU A 305 -1.48 -16.32 -1.06
CA GLU A 305 -0.66 -17.24 -0.27
C GLU A 305 0.29 -16.54 0.73
N ARG A 306 0.85 -15.39 0.38
CA ARG A 306 1.70 -14.59 1.30
C ARG A 306 0.87 -13.82 2.32
N SER A 307 -0.36 -13.44 1.99
CA SER A 307 -1.25 -12.76 2.94
C SER A 307 -1.54 -13.64 4.16
N VAL A 308 -1.80 -14.93 3.96
CA VAL A 308 -2.05 -15.90 5.07
C VAL A 308 -0.82 -16.04 5.97
N ALA A 309 0.39 -16.07 5.39
CA ALA A 309 1.64 -16.11 6.16
C ALA A 309 1.87 -14.81 6.96
N SER A 310 1.56 -13.65 6.36
CA SER A 310 1.69 -12.35 7.04
C SER A 310 0.61 -12.11 8.10
N ALA A 311 -0.62 -12.61 7.91
CA ALA A 311 -1.69 -12.55 8.90
C ALA A 311 -1.40 -13.44 10.13
N GLY A 312 -0.70 -14.56 9.92
CA GLY A 312 -0.15 -15.37 11.02
C GLY A 312 0.94 -14.67 11.83
N ALA A 313 1.67 -13.72 11.22
CA ALA A 313 2.70 -12.91 11.88
C ALA A 313 2.16 -11.59 12.47
N ALA A 314 1.08 -11.04 11.90
CA ALA A 314 0.54 -9.72 12.25
C ALA A 314 -0.39 -9.69 13.49
N LEU A 315 -0.64 -10.84 14.13
CA LEU A 315 -1.48 -10.94 15.33
C LEU A 315 -0.71 -11.07 16.65
N THR A 316 0.60 -10.84 16.69
CA THR A 316 1.35 -10.77 17.95
C THR A 316 2.26 -9.56 18.03
N SER A 317 1.72 -8.42 18.47
CA SER A 317 2.16 -7.75 19.70
C SER A 317 1.67 -6.29 19.75
N PRO A 318 0.93 -5.88 20.78
CA PRO A 318 0.91 -4.49 21.20
C PRO A 318 2.31 -4.12 21.71
N ARG A 319 2.95 -3.11 21.11
CA ARG A 319 4.16 -2.50 21.69
C ARG A 319 3.83 -2.05 23.12
N GLY A 320 4.57 -2.55 24.10
CA GLY A 320 4.46 -2.16 25.51
C GLY A 320 3.54 -2.99 26.40
N ALA A 321 2.88 -4.05 25.90
CA ALA A 321 2.16 -4.96 26.79
C ALA A 321 3.15 -5.82 27.60
N VAL A 322 3.04 -5.78 28.93
CA VAL A 322 3.74 -6.71 29.81
C VAL A 322 3.13 -8.10 29.57
N PRO A 323 3.90 -9.10 29.10
CA PRO A 323 3.36 -10.42 28.80
C PRO A 323 2.91 -11.11 30.09
N LYS A 324 1.95 -12.03 30.00
CA LYS A 324 1.47 -12.82 31.15
C LYS A 324 2.29 -14.11 31.30
N PRO A 325 2.38 -14.70 32.51
CA PRO A 325 2.97 -16.03 32.67
C PRO A 325 2.25 -17.04 31.76
N GLY A 326 3.02 -17.77 30.94
CA GLY A 326 2.54 -18.71 29.92
C GLY A 326 2.61 -18.20 28.47
N ASP A 327 2.79 -16.89 28.26
CA ASP A 327 2.86 -16.33 26.90
C ASP A 327 4.16 -16.71 26.20
N ARG A 328 4.09 -16.97 24.89
CA ARG A 328 5.26 -17.13 24.01
C ARG A 328 5.68 -15.76 23.50
N VAL A 329 6.93 -15.40 23.76
CA VAL A 329 7.47 -14.07 23.46
C VAL A 329 8.82 -14.16 22.78
N GLU A 330 9.08 -13.21 21.87
CA GLU A 330 10.40 -13.07 21.25
C GLU A 330 11.37 -12.38 22.21
N ALA A 331 12.49 -13.03 22.47
CA ALA A 331 13.53 -12.53 23.33
C ALA A 331 14.91 -12.69 22.71
N THR A 332 15.80 -11.76 23.01
CA THR A 332 17.20 -11.81 22.57
C THR A 332 18.07 -12.34 23.70
N LEU A 333 18.89 -13.36 23.43
CA LEU A 333 19.85 -13.88 24.41
C LEU A 333 20.92 -12.82 24.72
N LEU A 334 21.17 -12.58 25.99
CA LEU A 334 22.17 -11.62 26.45
C LEU A 334 23.52 -12.31 26.68
N GLU A 335 24.61 -11.56 26.48
CA GLU A 335 25.96 -11.98 26.86
C GLU A 335 26.11 -12.17 28.37
N GLU A 336 25.36 -11.38 29.16
CA GLU A 336 25.36 -11.44 30.61
C GLU A 336 24.70 -12.73 31.12
N ARG A 337 25.48 -13.59 31.79
CA ARG A 337 24.98 -14.82 32.42
C ARG A 337 24.47 -14.58 33.84
N THR A 338 23.64 -15.49 34.34
CA THR A 338 23.27 -15.51 35.76
C THR A 338 24.47 -15.91 36.64
N LYS A 339 24.41 -15.63 37.96
CA LYS A 339 25.47 -16.03 38.93
C LYS A 339 25.75 -17.54 38.96
N LYS A 340 24.84 -18.37 38.43
CA LYS A 340 24.99 -19.84 38.29
C LYS A 340 25.32 -20.28 36.85
N GLY A 341 25.72 -19.37 35.96
CA GLY A 341 26.11 -19.66 34.57
C GLY A 341 24.95 -19.82 33.57
N GLY A 342 23.69 -19.71 34.00
CA GLY A 342 22.52 -19.79 33.12
C GLY A 342 22.35 -18.57 32.19
N TRP A 343 21.62 -18.74 31.09
CA TRP A 343 21.29 -17.72 30.10
C TRP A 343 20.35 -16.66 30.67
N LYS A 344 20.54 -15.40 30.25
CA LYS A 344 19.54 -14.33 30.37
C LYS A 344 19.02 -13.95 29.00
N ALA A 345 17.79 -13.47 28.95
CA ALA A 345 17.19 -12.94 27.74
C ALA A 345 16.52 -11.59 27.98
N LYS A 346 16.38 -10.80 26.93
CA LYS A 346 15.65 -9.52 26.90
C LYS A 346 14.42 -9.67 26.04
N HIS A 347 13.23 -9.46 26.61
CA HIS A 347 11.99 -9.42 25.85
C HIS A 347 11.97 -8.19 24.94
N GLN A 348 11.74 -8.39 23.63
CA GLN A 348 11.83 -7.30 22.66
C GLN A 348 10.76 -6.21 22.87
N ALA A 349 9.53 -6.61 23.21
CA ALA A 349 8.41 -5.66 23.25
C ALA A 349 8.33 -4.84 24.55
N SER A 350 8.74 -5.40 25.71
CA SER A 350 8.70 -4.69 27.00
C SER A 350 10.08 -4.18 27.46
N GLY A 351 11.18 -4.64 26.85
CA GLY A 351 12.53 -4.30 27.26
C GLY A 351 12.99 -4.95 28.58
N LEU A 352 12.12 -5.70 29.26
CA LEU A 352 12.44 -6.39 30.51
C LEU A 352 13.45 -7.52 30.26
N THR A 353 14.36 -7.70 31.21
CA THR A 353 15.41 -8.72 31.17
C THR A 353 15.26 -9.70 32.33
N GLY A 354 15.69 -10.94 32.10
CA GLY A 354 15.88 -11.87 33.20
C GLY A 354 16.21 -13.30 32.77
N PRO A 355 16.25 -14.23 33.72
CA PRO A 355 16.87 -15.53 33.53
C PRO A 355 15.98 -16.52 32.76
N ILE A 356 16.62 -17.43 32.01
CA ILE A 356 15.97 -18.62 31.47
C ILE A 356 16.12 -19.75 32.50
N GLN A 357 15.01 -20.15 33.14
CA GLN A 357 15.02 -21.10 34.25
C GLN A 357 15.58 -22.48 33.85
N ASN A 358 15.29 -22.93 32.62
CA ASN A 358 15.84 -24.15 32.00
C ASN A 358 16.91 -23.80 30.95
N SER A 359 17.94 -23.08 31.38
CA SER A 359 19.05 -22.66 30.50
C SER A 359 19.75 -23.82 29.76
N GLY A 360 19.66 -25.05 30.27
CA GLY A 360 20.24 -26.24 29.63
C GLY A 360 19.49 -26.71 28.38
N ASP A 361 18.25 -26.26 28.18
CA ASP A 361 17.41 -26.64 27.04
C ASP A 361 17.59 -25.69 25.85
N VAL A 362 18.37 -24.62 26.02
CA VAL A 362 18.75 -23.72 24.93
C VAL A 362 19.77 -24.44 24.03
N PRO A 363 19.46 -24.72 22.75
CA PRO A 363 20.38 -25.43 21.86
C PRO A 363 21.73 -24.70 21.75
N GLY A 364 22.83 -25.45 21.75
CA GLY A 364 24.20 -24.91 21.64
C GLY A 364 24.49 -24.15 20.34
N SER A 365 23.58 -24.19 19.36
CA SER A 365 23.62 -23.39 18.13
C SER A 365 23.27 -21.91 18.35
N HIS A 366 22.72 -21.52 19.50
CA HIS A 366 22.36 -20.14 19.80
C HIS A 366 23.46 -19.45 20.62
N GLY A 367 24.06 -18.41 20.05
CA GLY A 367 25.00 -17.52 20.72
C GLY A 367 24.32 -16.29 21.34
N PRO A 368 25.06 -15.48 22.13
CA PRO A 368 24.59 -14.17 22.54
C PRO A 368 24.16 -13.32 21.34
N GLY A 369 23.07 -12.57 21.48
CA GLY A 369 22.45 -11.81 20.38
C GLY A 369 21.45 -12.60 19.53
N SER A 370 21.35 -13.93 19.70
CA SER A 370 20.35 -14.74 18.98
C SER A 370 18.92 -14.38 19.42
N HIS A 371 18.02 -14.24 18.45
CA HIS A 371 16.59 -14.11 18.69
C HIS A 371 15.96 -15.49 18.85
N VAL A 372 15.28 -15.70 19.98
CA VAL A 372 14.65 -16.98 20.33
C VAL A 372 13.24 -16.74 20.87
N VAL A 373 12.35 -17.71 20.64
CA VAL A 373 11.00 -17.70 21.22
C VAL A 373 11.04 -18.39 22.57
N LEU A 374 10.65 -17.68 23.63
CA LEU A 374 10.64 -18.17 25.01
C LEU A 374 9.23 -18.12 25.59
N VAL A 375 8.95 -18.97 26.57
CA VAL A 375 7.72 -18.94 27.37
C VAL A 375 7.96 -18.12 28.62
N VAL A 376 7.08 -17.17 28.94
CA VAL A 376 7.19 -16.38 30.19
C VAL A 376 6.85 -17.27 31.38
N ALA A 377 7.82 -17.48 32.28
CA ALA A 377 7.64 -18.28 33.48
C ALA A 377 7.02 -17.47 34.63
N SER A 378 7.44 -16.21 34.77
CA SER A 378 6.90 -15.25 35.75
C SER A 378 7.23 -13.83 35.33
N VAL A 379 6.39 -12.86 35.67
CA VAL A 379 6.56 -11.46 35.26
C VAL A 379 6.02 -10.51 36.32
N ASN A 380 6.85 -9.53 36.68
CA ASN A 380 6.56 -8.47 37.63
C ASN A 380 6.92 -7.13 36.96
N PRO A 381 6.48 -5.96 37.48
CA PRO A 381 6.78 -4.66 36.86
C PRO A 381 8.28 -4.31 36.70
N ARG A 382 9.19 -5.06 37.32
CA ARG A 382 10.64 -4.84 37.29
C ARG A 382 11.45 -6.02 36.72
N GLU A 383 10.89 -7.22 36.67
CA GLU A 383 11.63 -8.45 36.34
C GLU A 383 10.76 -9.43 35.54
N ILE A 384 11.39 -10.17 34.63
CA ILE A 384 10.75 -11.24 33.85
C ILE A 384 11.63 -12.49 33.87
N ALA A 385 11.04 -13.67 34.06
CA ALA A 385 11.74 -14.94 33.94
C ALA A 385 11.15 -15.74 32.78
N PHE A 386 12.00 -16.49 32.09
CA PHE A 386 11.65 -17.24 30.88
C PHE A 386 11.88 -18.75 31.07
N LYS A 387 11.25 -19.54 30.21
CA LYS A 387 11.57 -20.95 29.95
C LYS A 387 11.71 -21.16 28.45
N PHE A 388 12.70 -21.95 28.05
CA PHE A 388 12.79 -22.44 26.68
C PHE A 388 11.68 -23.48 26.44
N PRO A 389 10.93 -23.41 25.33
CA PRO A 389 9.83 -24.34 25.06
C PRO A 389 10.36 -25.76 24.84
N ASP A 390 9.73 -26.75 25.46
CA ASP A 390 10.06 -28.16 25.27
C ASP A 390 9.91 -28.56 23.79
N SER A 391 10.91 -29.24 23.24
CA SER A 391 10.90 -29.79 21.89
C SER A 391 10.07 -31.08 21.80
N ASN A 392 8.76 -31.01 22.07
CA ASN A 392 7.85 -32.09 21.71
C ASN A 392 6.41 -31.59 21.41
N PRO A 393 5.97 -31.55 20.14
CA PRO A 393 4.62 -31.14 19.77
C PRO A 393 3.72 -32.37 19.53
N ALA A 394 3.16 -32.98 20.59
CA ALA A 394 1.93 -33.79 20.52
C ALA A 394 1.60 -34.42 21.90
N SER A 395 0.55 -33.92 22.56
CA SER A 395 -0.50 -34.77 23.13
C SER A 395 -1.68 -33.91 23.59
N THR A 396 -2.65 -33.79 22.71
CA THR A 396 -4.03 -33.48 23.04
C THR A 396 -4.69 -34.79 23.45
N SER A 397 -5.06 -34.94 24.73
CA SER A 397 -6.08 -35.87 25.25
C SER A 397 -6.04 -35.75 26.78
N GLU A 398 -7.10 -35.76 27.56
CA GLU A 398 -8.53 -35.90 27.36
C GLU A 398 -9.13 -35.61 28.74
N LYS A 399 -10.35 -35.07 28.77
CA LYS A 399 -11.17 -35.09 29.97
C LYS A 399 -11.35 -36.53 30.46
N LYS A 400 -11.03 -36.80 31.72
CA LYS A 400 -11.71 -37.82 32.52
C LYS A 400 -12.14 -37.21 33.85
N GLY A 401 -13.46 -37.18 34.04
CA GLY A 401 -14.09 -36.71 35.27
C GLY A 401 -14.22 -37.79 36.34
N LYS A 402 -14.65 -37.32 37.52
CA LYS A 402 -15.21 -38.03 38.68
C LYS A 402 -14.28 -39.08 39.33
N LYS A 403 -13.97 -39.00 40.61
CA LYS A 403 -14.84 -38.81 41.78
C LYS A 403 -14.10 -38.08 42.89
#